data_AF-A0A924MVW5-F1
#
_entry.id   AF-A0A924MVW5-F1
#
_cell.length_a   1.000
_cell.length_b   1.000
_cell.length_c   1.000
_cell.angle_alpha   90.00
_cell.angle_beta   90.00
_cell.angle_gamma   90.00
#
_symmetry.space_group_name_H-M   'P 1'
#
loop_
_entity.id
_entity.type
_entity.pdbx_description
1 polymer ?
#
loop_
_entity_poly.entity_id
_entity_poly.type
_entity_poly.pdbx_seq_one_letter_code
_entity_poly.pdbx_strand_id
1 'polypeptide(L)'
;MTIAIHKPRRRFAPAILFAILPIISLAYQITAKTSANQLAHARFDLAWLAAAARMPSVRLLVALEIAAFAAWMTVLAEMPLSAAFPLSAVSYVLIIAASAVVFHEPISGLQVVGSLAILLGVLLIGRGAKTVELAASEADA
;
A
#
# COMPACT_ATOMS: atom_id res chain seq x y z
N MET A 1 -20.38 27.85 6.86
CA MET A 1 -20.74 27.21 5.58
C MET A 1 -20.34 25.74 5.70
N THR A 2 -21.25 24.90 6.20
CA THR A 2 -20.98 23.49 6.51
C THR A 2 -21.28 22.67 5.26
N ILE A 3 -20.24 22.18 4.60
CA ILE A 3 -20.41 21.29 3.44
C ILE A 3 -20.90 19.95 3.97
N ALA A 4 -22.21 19.70 3.88
CA ALA A 4 -22.79 18.40 4.11
C ALA A 4 -22.37 17.48 2.94
N ILE A 5 -21.28 16.73 3.12
CA ILE A 5 -20.86 15.70 2.15
C ILE A 5 -21.79 14.50 2.33
N HIS A 6 -22.84 14.45 1.51
CA HIS A 6 -23.68 13.26 1.38
C HIS A 6 -22.82 12.16 0.73
N LYS A 7 -22.46 11.14 1.50
CA LYS A 7 -21.57 10.06 1.06
C LYS A 7 -22.41 8.95 0.39
N PRO A 8 -22.36 8.77 -0.94
CA PRO A 8 -23.01 7.62 -1.55
C PRO A 8 -22.29 6.35 -1.11
N ARG A 9 -22.97 5.49 -0.34
CA ARG A 9 -22.48 4.16 0.08
C ARG A 9 -22.37 3.23 -1.14
N ARG A 10 -21.31 3.37 -1.93
CA ARG A 10 -20.96 2.38 -2.96
C ARG A 10 -20.12 1.27 -2.34
N ARG A 11 -20.78 0.22 -1.83
CA ARG A 11 -20.17 -0.94 -1.15
C ARG A 11 -19.01 -1.62 -1.92
N PHE A 12 -18.93 -1.43 -3.23
CA PHE A 12 -17.91 -2.03 -4.11
C PHE A 12 -16.67 -1.16 -4.35
N ALA A 13 -16.76 0.17 -4.20
CA ALA A 13 -15.63 1.08 -4.38
C ALA A 13 -14.46 0.79 -3.40
N PRO A 14 -14.69 0.57 -2.09
CA PRO A 14 -13.60 0.29 -1.16
C PRO A 14 -12.87 -1.01 -1.50
N ALA A 15 -13.58 -2.10 -1.80
CA ALA A 15 -12.96 -3.40 -2.11
C ALA A 15 -12.03 -3.35 -3.33
N ILE A 16 -12.43 -2.62 -4.37
CA ILE A 16 -11.62 -2.42 -5.58
C ILE A 16 -10.40 -1.55 -5.26
N LEU A 17 -10.58 -0.45 -4.52
CA LEU A 17 -9.47 0.38 -4.04
C LEU A 17 -8.49 -0.43 -3.20
N PHE A 18 -8.98 -1.37 -2.39
CA PHE A 18 -8.15 -2.26 -1.57
C PHE A 18 -7.35 -3.27 -2.35
N ALA A 19 -7.85 -3.77 -3.48
CA ALA A 19 -7.07 -4.66 -4.35
C ALA A 19 -6.05 -3.87 -5.18
N ILE A 20 -6.42 -2.66 -5.62
CA ILE A 20 -5.58 -1.83 -6.48
C ILE A 20 -4.42 -1.18 -5.71
N LEU A 21 -4.64 -0.75 -4.47
CA LEU A 21 -3.64 -0.01 -3.69
C LEU A 21 -2.33 -0.80 -3.46
N PRO A 22 -2.35 -2.09 -3.08
CA PRO A 22 -1.14 -2.90 -3.00
C PRO A 22 -0.42 -3.04 -4.35
N ILE A 23 -1.16 -3.10 -5.47
CA ILE A 23 -0.56 -3.19 -6.82
C ILE A 23 0.13 -1.87 -7.18
N ILE A 24 -0.51 -0.72 -6.93
CA ILE A 24 0.10 0.60 -7.13
C ILE A 24 1.35 0.73 -6.25
N SER A 25 1.26 0.33 -4.98
CA SER A 25 2.39 0.36 -4.05
C SER A 25 3.54 -0.53 -4.52
N LEU A 26 3.24 -1.72 -5.05
CA LEU A 26 4.24 -2.62 -5.62
C LEU A 26 4.94 -2.01 -6.84
N ALA A 27 4.17 -1.46 -7.77
CA ALA A 27 4.70 -0.78 -8.95
C ALA A 27 5.56 0.43 -8.55
N TYR A 28 5.15 1.18 -7.52
CA TYR A 28 5.92 2.28 -6.96
C TYR A 28 7.27 1.78 -6.45
N GLN A 29 7.30 0.73 -5.63
CA GLN A 29 8.55 0.20 -5.05
C GLN A 29 9.51 -0.35 -6.11
N ILE A 30 9.00 -1.05 -7.12
CA ILE A 30 9.81 -1.54 -8.25
C ILE A 30 10.42 -0.36 -9.01
N THR A 31 9.62 0.66 -9.30
CA THR A 31 10.06 1.87 -10.01
C THR A 31 11.05 2.67 -9.16
N ALA A 32 10.86 2.70 -7.84
CA ALA A 32 11.75 3.35 -6.88
C ALA A 32 13.11 2.69 -6.85
N LYS A 33 13.17 1.37 -6.69
CA LYS A 33 14.41 0.61 -6.73
C LYS A 33 15.14 0.80 -8.06
N THR A 34 14.41 0.76 -9.17
CA THR A 34 14.96 0.95 -10.52
C THR A 34 15.53 2.36 -10.71
N SER A 35 14.84 3.38 -10.22
CA SER A 35 15.30 4.78 -10.29
C SER A 35 16.49 5.03 -9.37
N ALA A 36 16.48 4.45 -8.16
CA ALA A 36 17.57 4.54 -7.21
C ALA A 36 18.85 3.92 -7.79
N ASN A 37 18.77 2.74 -8.42
CA ASN A 37 19.92 2.09 -9.05
C ASN A 37 20.54 2.95 -10.17
N GLN A 38 19.71 3.61 -10.98
CA GLN A 38 20.19 4.52 -12.05
C GLN A 38 20.89 5.78 -11.50
N LEU A 39 20.49 6.22 -10.31
CA LEU A 39 21.00 7.42 -9.67
C LEU A 39 22.11 7.14 -8.63
N ALA A 40 22.41 5.86 -8.37
CA ALA A 40 23.23 5.42 -7.24
C ALA A 40 24.68 5.93 -7.25
N HIS A 41 25.25 6.16 -8.44
CA HIS A 41 26.64 6.59 -8.60
C HIS A 41 26.81 8.11 -8.72
N ALA A 42 25.70 8.86 -8.81
CA ALA A 42 25.75 10.31 -8.91
C ALA A 42 25.78 10.94 -7.52
N ARG A 43 26.57 12.00 -7.36
CA ARG A 43 26.61 12.78 -6.12
C ARG A 43 25.26 13.47 -5.90
N PHE A 44 24.73 13.44 -4.68
CA PHE A 44 23.48 14.11 -4.34
C PHE A 44 23.66 15.65 -4.31
N ASP A 45 23.35 16.31 -5.42
CA ASP A 45 23.39 17.76 -5.58
C ASP A 45 22.24 18.29 -6.49
N LEU A 46 22.23 19.59 -6.79
CA LEU A 46 21.18 20.17 -7.65
C LEU A 46 21.18 19.58 -9.07
N ALA A 47 22.33 19.14 -9.57
CA ALA A 47 22.40 18.49 -10.88
C ALA A 47 21.78 17.10 -10.84
N TRP A 48 21.96 16.36 -9.73
CA TRP A 48 21.24 15.12 -9.46
C TRP A 48 19.72 15.31 -9.48
N LEU A 49 19.20 16.34 -8.81
CA LEU A 49 17.76 16.64 -8.80
C LEU A 49 17.24 16.96 -10.20
N ALA A 50 17.98 17.79 -10.95
CA ALA A 50 17.63 18.12 -12.33
C ALA A 50 17.68 16.89 -13.26
N ALA A 51 18.62 15.96 -13.03
CA ALA A 51 18.69 14.70 -13.75
C ALA A 51 17.51 13.79 -13.40
N ALA A 52 17.25 13.58 -12.11
CA ALA A 52 16.13 12.80 -11.60
C ALA A 52 14.79 13.31 -12.16
N ALA A 53 14.56 14.63 -12.17
CA ALA A 53 13.32 15.21 -12.68
C ALA A 53 13.07 14.94 -14.19
N ARG A 54 14.14 14.73 -14.97
CA ARG A 54 14.03 14.42 -16.41
C ARG A 54 13.86 12.92 -16.67
N MET A 55 14.14 12.06 -15.70
CA MET A 55 14.08 10.61 -15.87
C MET A 55 12.62 10.12 -15.95
N PRO A 56 12.27 9.33 -16.99
CA PRO A 56 10.93 8.76 -17.10
C PRO A 56 10.52 7.91 -15.90
N SER A 57 11.45 7.13 -15.33
CA SER A 57 11.16 6.27 -14.17
C SER A 57 10.85 7.09 -12.91
N VAL A 58 11.54 8.21 -12.69
CA VAL A 58 11.26 9.11 -11.55
C VAL A 58 9.91 9.81 -11.74
N ARG A 59 9.56 10.22 -12.97
CA ARG A 59 8.23 10.79 -13.25
C ARG A 59 7.12 9.76 -13.03
N LEU A 60 7.32 8.52 -13.45
CA LEU A 60 6.39 7.42 -13.18
C LEU A 60 6.27 7.15 -11.68
N LEU A 61 7.39 7.13 -10.95
CA LEU A 61 7.40 6.99 -9.49
C LEU A 61 6.56 8.08 -8.81
N VAL A 62 6.73 9.34 -9.20
CA VAL A 62 5.93 10.45 -8.66
C VAL A 62 4.46 10.28 -9.00
N ALA A 63 4.12 9.89 -10.22
CA ALA A 63 2.74 9.66 -10.62
C ALA A 63 2.07 8.51 -9.82
N LEU A 64 2.81 7.41 -9.60
CA LEU A 64 2.36 6.28 -8.79
C LEU A 64 2.15 6.68 -7.33
N GLU A 65 3.04 7.52 -6.77
CA GLU A 65 2.90 8.03 -5.40
C GLU A 65 1.66 8.91 -5.25
N ILE A 66 1.41 9.81 -6.21
CA ILE A 66 0.20 10.66 -6.20
C ILE A 66 -1.06 9.78 -6.25
N ALA A 67 -1.06 8.75 -7.10
CA ALA A 67 -2.19 7.81 -7.20
C ALA A 67 -2.38 6.99 -5.91
N ALA A 68 -1.29 6.49 -5.32
CA ALA A 68 -1.30 5.77 -4.05
C ALA A 68 -1.83 6.65 -2.92
N PHE A 69 -1.37 7.90 -2.84
CA PHE A 69 -1.84 8.88 -1.87
C PHE A 69 -3.33 9.14 -2.00
N ALA A 70 -3.84 9.39 -3.21
CA ALA A 70 -5.27 9.62 -3.44
C ALA A 70 -6.13 8.41 -3.04
N ALA A 71 -5.68 7.19 -3.40
CA ALA A 71 -6.35 5.96 -3.01
C ALA A 71 -6.33 5.76 -1.49
N TRP A 72 -5.20 6.04 -0.83
CA TRP A 72 -5.05 5.93 0.62
C TRP A 72 -5.94 6.94 1.36
N MET A 73 -6.04 8.17 0.88
CA MET A 73 -6.95 9.17 1.45
C MET A 73 -8.41 8.73 1.36
N THR A 74 -8.79 8.04 0.27
CA THR A 74 -10.14 7.49 0.11
C THR A 74 -10.39 6.34 1.09
N VAL A 75 -9.41 5.44 1.28
CA VAL A 75 -9.46 4.37 2.28
C VAL A 75 -9.66 4.94 3.70
N LEU A 76 -8.86 5.93 4.08
CA LEU A 76 -8.94 6.55 5.41
C LEU A 76 -10.24 7.33 5.61
N ALA A 77 -10.83 7.87 4.55
CA ALA A 77 -12.13 8.51 4.62
C ALA A 77 -13.27 7.49 4.80
N GLU A 78 -13.07 6.22 4.42
CA GLU A 78 -14.11 5.18 4.40
C GLU A 78 -14.11 4.23 5.57
N MET A 79 -12.97 4.02 6.24
CA MET A 79 -12.87 3.09 7.36
C MET A 79 -11.91 3.56 8.45
N PRO A 80 -12.05 3.05 9.68
CA PRO A 80 -11.10 3.36 10.74
C PRO A 80 -9.69 2.90 10.38
N LEU A 81 -8.70 3.69 10.79
CA LEU A 81 -7.28 3.43 10.54
C LEU A 81 -6.86 2.02 10.99
N SER A 82 -7.40 1.53 12.11
CA SER A 82 -7.13 0.19 12.64
C SER A 82 -7.60 -0.95 11.72
N ALA A 83 -8.60 -0.73 10.87
CA ALA A 83 -9.05 -1.70 9.87
C ALA A 83 -8.24 -1.61 8.57
N ALA A 84 -7.74 -0.42 8.22
CA ALA A 84 -6.94 -0.20 7.02
C ALA A 84 -5.50 -0.72 7.16
N PHE A 85 -4.89 -0.55 8.33
CA PHE A 85 -3.47 -0.87 8.58
C PHE A 85 -3.07 -2.34 8.31
N PRO A 86 -3.86 -3.35 8.73
CA PRO A 86 -3.56 -4.75 8.43
C PRO A 86 -3.43 -5.01 6.93
N LEU A 87 -4.19 -4.32 6.10
CA LEU A 87 -4.07 -4.49 4.66
C LEU A 87 -2.76 -3.91 4.13
N SER A 88 -2.30 -2.79 4.65
CA SER A 88 -0.96 -2.26 4.33
C SER A 88 0.15 -3.26 4.70
N ALA A 89 -0.07 -4.11 5.71
CA ALA A 89 0.85 -5.18 6.07
C ALA A 89 0.99 -6.23 4.94
N VAL A 90 -0.09 -6.53 4.21
CA VAL A 90 -0.06 -7.44 3.05
C VAL A 90 0.82 -6.89 1.93
N SER A 91 0.83 -5.57 1.72
CA SER A 91 1.70 -4.93 0.72
C SER A 91 3.19 -5.23 0.98
N TYR A 92 3.63 -5.30 2.24
CA TYR A 92 5.02 -5.68 2.56
C TYR A 92 5.37 -7.09 2.08
N VAL A 93 4.46 -8.04 2.26
CA VAL A 93 4.66 -9.42 1.79
C VAL A 93 4.75 -9.47 0.27
N LEU A 94 3.89 -8.70 -0.43
CA LEU A 94 3.95 -8.57 -1.88
C LEU A 94 5.26 -7.93 -2.36
N ILE A 95 5.76 -6.92 -1.66
CA ILE A 95 7.04 -6.27 -1.96
C ILE A 95 8.20 -7.26 -1.81
N ILE A 96 8.23 -8.04 -0.73
CA ILE A 96 9.26 -9.08 -0.53
C ILE A 96 9.21 -10.10 -1.67
N ALA A 97 8.02 -10.60 -2.00
CA ALA A 97 7.84 -11.55 -3.10
C ALA A 97 8.28 -10.97 -4.45
N ALA A 98 7.89 -9.73 -4.75
CA ALA A 98 8.32 -9.06 -5.97
C ALA A 98 9.82 -8.76 -5.99
N SER A 99 10.45 -8.51 -4.84
CA SER A 99 11.90 -8.33 -4.78
C SER A 99 12.65 -9.56 -5.28
N ALA A 100 12.19 -10.74 -4.90
CA ALA A 100 12.76 -12.00 -5.37
C ALA A 100 12.45 -12.31 -6.84
N VAL A 101 11.26 -11.96 -7.32
CA VAL A 101 10.87 -12.24 -8.71
C VAL A 101 11.49 -11.26 -9.70
N VAL A 102 11.49 -9.96 -9.37
CA VAL A 102 11.88 -8.87 -10.27
C VAL A 102 13.37 -8.56 -10.18
N PHE A 103 13.93 -8.54 -8.97
CA PHE A 103 15.34 -8.19 -8.74
C PHE A 103 16.22 -9.41 -8.45
N HIS A 104 15.63 -10.62 -8.37
CA HIS A 104 16.34 -11.85 -8.03
C HIS A 104 17.15 -11.75 -6.73
N GLU A 105 16.68 -10.92 -5.79
CA GLU A 105 17.32 -10.74 -4.50
C GLU A 105 17.05 -11.98 -3.61
N PRO A 106 18.07 -12.52 -2.92
CA PRO A 106 17.90 -13.69 -2.08
C PRO A 106 16.99 -13.37 -0.88
N ILE A 107 15.94 -14.17 -0.70
CA ILE A 107 15.08 -14.09 0.48
C ILE A 107 15.62 -15.02 1.55
N SER A 108 15.87 -14.50 2.74
CA SER A 108 16.23 -15.30 3.91
C SER A 108 15.04 -16.11 4.44
N GLY A 109 15.29 -17.29 5.01
CA GLY A 109 14.23 -18.08 5.66
C GLY A 109 13.48 -17.32 6.75
N LEU A 110 14.16 -16.41 7.47
CA LEU A 110 13.53 -15.56 8.48
C LEU A 110 12.56 -14.54 7.89
N GLN A 111 12.84 -13.97 6.71
CA GLN A 111 11.90 -13.11 5.99
C GLN A 111 10.63 -13.86 5.57
N VAL A 112 10.76 -15.14 5.18
CA VAL A 112 9.60 -15.99 4.86
C VAL A 112 8.76 -16.22 6.11
N VAL A 113 9.38 -16.60 7.23
CA VAL A 113 8.67 -16.80 8.51
C VAL A 113 7.99 -15.51 8.96
N GLY A 114 8.68 -14.37 8.89
CA GLY A 114 8.10 -13.06 9.21
C GLY A 114 6.93 -12.69 8.30
N SER A 115 7.02 -12.98 7.00
CA SER A 115 5.93 -12.76 6.05
C SER A 115 4.70 -13.60 6.38
N LEU A 116 4.88 -14.87 6.74
CA LEU A 116 3.80 -15.75 7.20
C LEU A 116 3.17 -15.21 8.48
N ALA A 117 3.97 -14.74 9.44
CA ALA A 117 3.47 -14.14 10.66
C ALA A 117 2.64 -12.87 10.41
N ILE A 118 3.05 -12.02 9.45
CA ILE A 118 2.25 -10.85 9.02
C ILE A 118 0.90 -11.32 8.46
N LEU A 119 0.89 -12.28 7.53
CA LEU A 119 -0.35 -12.78 6.94
C LEU A 119 -1.30 -13.38 8.01
N LEU A 120 -0.74 -14.13 8.97
CA LEU A 120 -1.51 -14.64 10.10
C LEU A 120 -2.09 -13.51 10.96
N GLY A 121 -1.30 -12.49 11.28
CA GLY A 121 -1.78 -11.31 12.02
C GLY A 121 -2.94 -10.61 11.31
N VAL A 122 -2.84 -10.42 9.99
CA VAL A 122 -3.92 -9.84 9.17
C VAL A 122 -5.18 -10.70 9.21
N LEU A 123 -5.05 -12.03 9.10
CA LEU A 123 -6.17 -12.96 9.19
C LEU A 123 -6.86 -12.90 10.56
N LEU A 124 -6.10 -12.80 11.65
CA LEU A 124 -6.65 -12.69 13.01
C LEU A 124 -7.40 -11.37 13.21
N ILE A 125 -6.83 -10.25 12.78
CA ILE A 125 -7.48 -8.92 12.88
C ILE A 125 -8.76 -8.89 12.04
N GLY A 126 -8.72 -9.42 10.82
CA GLY A 126 -9.90 -9.50 9.95
C GLY A 126 -11.03 -10.35 10.53
N ARG A 127 -10.71 -11.41 11.28
CA ARG A 127 -11.72 -12.22 12.00
C ARG A 127 -12.30 -11.49 13.21
N GLY A 128 -11.44 -10.86 14.01
CA GLY A 128 -11.88 -10.09 15.19
C GLY A 128 -12.86 -8.96 14.83
N ALA A 129 -12.60 -8.25 13.72
CA ALA A 129 -13.50 -7.19 13.25
C ALA A 129 -14.92 -7.69 12.94
N LYS A 130 -15.06 -8.86 12.29
CA LYS A 130 -16.38 -9.47 12.00
C LYS A 130 -17.14 -9.87 13.25
N THR A 131 -16.44 -10.38 14.27
CA THR A 131 -17.07 -10.82 15.53
C THR A 131 -17.69 -9.64 16.28
N VAL A 132 -17.02 -8.48 16.32
CA VAL A 132 -17.55 -7.27 16.97
C VAL A 132 -18.79 -6.73 16.25
N GLU A 133 -18.80 -6.76 14.91
CA GLU A 133 -19.95 -6.30 14.10
C GLU A 133 -21.20 -7.17 14.32
N LEU A 134 -21.03 -8.50 14.43
CA LEU A 134 -22.11 -9.43 14.73
C LEU A 134 -22.69 -9.19 16.14
N ALA A 135 -21.83 -9.04 17.15
CA ALA A 135 -22.26 -8.80 18.52
C ALA A 135 -23.03 -7.47 18.68
N ALA A 136 -22.62 -6.42 17.95
CA ALA A 136 -23.34 -5.14 17.94
C ALA A 136 -24.72 -5.26 17.25
N SER A 137 -24.81 -6.01 16.14
CA SER A 137 -26.08 -6.23 15.44
C SER A 137 -27.09 -7.06 16.25
N GLU A 138 -26.64 -7.97 17.11
CA GLU A 138 -27.50 -8.75 18.01
C GLU A 138 -28.00 -7.91 19.21
N ALA A 139 -27.21 -6.93 19.68
CA ALA A 139 -27.58 -6.05 20.79
C ALA A 139 -28.61 -4.98 20.39
N ASP A 140 -28.67 -4.61 19.11
CA ASP A 140 -29.61 -3.63 18.56
C ASP A 140 -30.93 -4.27 18.06
N ALA A 141 -31.04 -5.61 18.09
CA ALA A 141 -32.20 -6.39 17.63
C ALA A 141 -33.12 -6.82 18.79
#